data_AF-A0A841MIB4-F1
#
_entry.id   AF-A0A841MIB4-F1
#
_cell.length_a   1.000
_cell.length_b   1.000
_cell.length_c   1.000
_cell.angle_alpha   90.00
_cell.angle_beta   90.00
_cell.angle_gamma   90.00
#
_symmetry.space_group_name_H-M   'P 1'
#
loop_
_entity.id
_entity.type
_entity.pdbx_description
1 polymer ?
#
loop_
_entity_poly.entity_id
_entity_poly.type
_entity_poly.pdbx_seq_one_letter_code
_entity_poly.pdbx_strand_id
1 'polypeptide(L)'
;MKRIILLCSIIFLFFSCENEKPEEKNIIGKWELVEIYNSWTGTASTENVEKRFQTYQFMSDGSFKKTRTFDENELKEGTGTYEIENVPAYSSSDARLYINLTYTGGESVVNNCGDPDKEQLVLRFSNQLSNFSATPCDGAGFTFEKK
;
A
#
# COMPACT_ATOMS: atom_id res chain seq x y z
N MET A 1 44.54 -39.04 -8.51
CA MET A 1 43.43 -38.38 -7.80
C MET A 1 43.80 -36.94 -7.45
N LYS A 2 43.69 -35.99 -8.39
CA LYS A 2 43.97 -34.54 -8.14
C LYS A 2 43.14 -33.58 -9.00
N ARG A 3 42.13 -34.06 -9.76
CA ARG A 3 41.41 -33.23 -10.76
C ARG A 3 39.95 -32.90 -10.42
N ILE A 4 39.45 -33.28 -9.23
CA ILE A 4 38.02 -33.10 -8.87
C ILE A 4 37.78 -31.87 -7.97
N ILE A 5 38.83 -31.22 -7.45
CA ILE A 5 38.67 -30.11 -6.49
C ILE A 5 38.27 -28.78 -7.17
N LEU A 6 38.31 -28.69 -8.50
CA LEU A 6 38.09 -27.42 -9.23
C LEU A 6 36.63 -27.12 -9.62
N LEU A 7 35.65 -27.91 -9.17
CA LEU A 7 34.25 -27.79 -9.60
C LEU A 7 33.26 -27.28 -8.54
N CYS A 8 33.67 -27.13 -7.27
CA CYS A 8 32.77 -26.62 -6.22
C CYS A 8 32.80 -25.09 -6.02
N SER A 9 33.69 -24.36 -6.70
CA SER A 9 33.88 -22.93 -6.43
C SER A 9 33.00 -21.97 -7.25
N ILE A 10 32.14 -22.50 -8.13
CA ILE A 10 31.31 -21.70 -9.05
C ILE A 10 29.89 -21.45 -8.49
N ILE A 11 29.49 -22.10 -7.40
CA ILE A 11 28.11 -22.05 -6.90
C ILE A 11 27.82 -20.81 -6.03
N PHE A 12 28.83 -20.02 -5.65
CA PHE A 12 28.62 -18.83 -4.79
C PHE A 12 28.37 -17.50 -5.53
N LEU A 13 28.29 -17.49 -6.87
CA LEU A 13 28.15 -16.24 -7.65
C LEU A 13 26.70 -15.79 -7.92
N PHE A 14 25.69 -16.49 -7.39
CA PHE A 14 24.28 -16.12 -7.60
C PHE A 14 23.60 -15.48 -6.40
N PHE A 15 24.34 -14.91 -5.44
CA PHE A 15 23.77 -13.89 -4.56
C PHE A 15 23.59 -12.60 -5.38
N SER A 16 22.59 -12.61 -6.26
CA SER A 16 22.03 -11.42 -6.88
C SER A 16 21.48 -10.57 -5.74
N CYS A 17 22.22 -9.54 -5.37
CA CYS A 17 21.70 -8.48 -4.51
C CYS A 17 20.65 -7.74 -5.35
N GLU A 18 19.38 -8.06 -5.12
CA GLU A 18 18.27 -7.33 -5.70
C GLU A 18 18.36 -5.89 -5.16
N ASN A 19 18.69 -4.95 -6.05
CA ASN A 19 18.73 -3.54 -5.68
C ASN A 19 17.28 -3.07 -5.48
N GLU A 20 16.77 -3.19 -4.26
CA GLU A 20 15.51 -2.57 -3.85
C GLU A 20 15.51 -1.11 -4.30
N LYS A 21 14.45 -0.68 -5.00
CA LYS A 21 14.41 0.69 -5.53
C LYS A 21 14.32 1.65 -4.34
N PRO A 22 15.01 2.80 -4.35
CA PRO A 22 14.92 3.79 -3.28
C PRO A 22 13.48 4.25 -2.98
N GLU A 23 12.59 4.17 -3.98
CA GLU A 23 11.17 4.46 -3.89
C GLU A 23 10.42 3.45 -3.00
N GLU A 24 10.76 2.16 -3.09
CA GLU A 24 10.18 1.07 -2.28
C GLU A 24 10.49 1.24 -0.79
N LYS A 25 11.70 1.73 -0.45
CA LYS A 25 12.07 1.99 0.94
C LYS A 25 11.21 3.05 1.63
N ASN A 26 10.63 3.98 0.87
CA ASN A 26 9.81 5.05 1.45
C ASN A 26 8.43 4.56 1.89
N ILE A 27 7.86 3.55 1.22
CA ILE A 27 6.52 3.04 1.54
C ILE A 27 6.54 1.97 2.65
N ILE A 28 7.62 1.18 2.76
CA ILE A 28 7.75 0.11 3.77
C ILE A 28 7.51 0.66 5.18
N GLY A 29 6.65 -0.02 5.94
CA GLY A 29 6.26 0.38 7.30
C GLY A 29 4.76 0.41 7.51
N LYS A 30 4.36 0.86 8.70
CA LYS A 30 2.97 0.96 9.12
C LYS A 30 2.43 2.36 8.81
N TRP A 31 1.24 2.40 8.21
CA TRP A 31 0.47 3.60 7.92
C TRP A 31 -0.86 3.50 8.65
N GLU A 32 -1.28 4.60 9.27
CA GLU A 32 -2.50 4.66 10.08
C GLU A 32 -3.39 5.80 9.62
N LEU A 33 -4.69 5.55 9.60
CA LEU A 33 -5.70 6.53 9.20
C LEU A 33 -5.63 7.75 10.10
N VAL A 34 -5.59 8.94 9.49
CA VAL A 34 -5.63 10.21 10.23
C VAL A 34 -6.78 11.11 9.79
N GLU A 35 -7.34 10.92 8.60
CA GLU A 35 -8.41 11.77 8.08
C GLU A 35 -9.30 11.02 7.09
N ILE A 36 -10.60 11.31 7.15
CA ILE A 36 -11.62 10.74 6.27
C ILE A 36 -12.22 11.87 5.42
N TYR A 37 -12.24 11.68 4.11
CA TYR A 37 -12.89 12.56 3.14
C TYR A 37 -14.25 12.00 2.73
N ASN A 38 -15.30 12.80 2.87
CA ASN A 38 -16.64 12.50 2.40
C ASN A 38 -16.84 13.07 0.99
N SER A 39 -17.04 12.21 0.00
CA SER A 39 -17.20 12.58 -1.41
C SER A 39 -18.52 13.29 -1.70
N TRP A 40 -19.59 13.02 -0.96
CA TRP A 40 -20.88 13.70 -1.12
C TRP A 40 -20.86 15.14 -0.63
N THR A 41 -20.24 15.40 0.52
CA THR A 41 -20.16 16.76 1.09
C THR A 41 -18.93 17.53 0.63
N GLY A 42 -17.92 16.82 0.10
CA GLY A 42 -16.64 17.40 -0.29
C GLY A 42 -15.77 17.82 0.90
N THR A 43 -16.03 17.30 2.10
CA THR A 43 -15.36 17.72 3.33
C THR A 43 -14.47 16.62 3.88
N ALA A 44 -13.30 17.00 4.38
CA ALA A 44 -12.42 16.14 5.16
C ALA A 44 -12.61 16.38 6.66
N SER A 45 -12.49 15.33 7.47
CA SER A 45 -12.57 15.42 8.93
C SER A 45 -11.75 14.32 9.60
N THR A 46 -11.28 14.60 10.81
CA THR A 46 -10.71 13.60 11.72
C THR A 46 -11.79 12.94 12.60
N GLU A 47 -13.03 13.41 12.50
CA GLU A 47 -14.16 12.83 13.22
C GLU A 47 -14.35 11.38 12.76
N ASN A 48 -14.57 10.48 13.72
CA ASN A 48 -14.78 9.04 13.50
C ASN A 48 -13.57 8.26 12.96
N VAL A 49 -12.36 8.83 12.92
CA VAL A 49 -11.13 8.08 12.60
C VAL A 49 -10.95 6.87 13.52
N GLU A 50 -11.22 7.01 14.81
CA GLU A 50 -11.16 5.90 15.77
C GLU A 50 -12.21 4.82 15.49
N LYS A 51 -13.44 5.21 15.13
CA LYS A 51 -14.54 4.28 14.82
C LYS A 51 -14.39 3.60 13.46
N ARG A 52 -13.74 4.27 12.50
CA ARG A 52 -13.46 3.80 11.14
C ARG A 52 -11.98 3.50 10.94
N PHE A 53 -11.35 3.00 12.01
CA PHE A 53 -9.93 2.73 12.05
C PHE A 53 -9.46 1.91 10.85
N GLN A 54 -8.31 2.28 10.29
CA GLN A 54 -7.71 1.57 9.18
C GLN A 54 -6.19 1.71 9.21
N THR A 55 -5.49 0.63 8.87
CA THR A 55 -4.04 0.63 8.68
C THR A 55 -3.63 -0.11 7.43
N TYR A 56 -2.45 0.24 6.92
CA TYR A 56 -1.66 -0.59 6.02
C TYR A 56 -0.32 -0.90 6.66
N GLN A 57 0.17 -2.11 6.45
CA GLN A 57 1.53 -2.52 6.73
C GLN A 57 2.15 -2.99 5.42
N PHE A 58 3.13 -2.25 4.91
CA PHE A 58 3.91 -2.64 3.73
C PHE A 58 5.19 -3.33 4.18
N MET A 59 5.46 -4.50 3.61
CA MET A 59 6.64 -5.32 3.88
C MET A 59 7.65 -5.16 2.75
N SER A 60 8.93 -5.42 3.03
CA SER A 60 10.01 -5.30 2.05
C SER A 60 9.97 -6.36 0.95
N ASP A 61 9.22 -7.46 1.16
CA ASP A 61 9.04 -8.54 0.21
C ASP A 61 7.94 -8.28 -0.84
N GLY A 62 7.42 -7.05 -0.90
CA GLY A 62 6.35 -6.67 -1.83
C GLY A 62 4.94 -7.10 -1.37
N SER A 63 4.78 -7.61 -0.14
CA SER A 63 3.48 -7.93 0.42
C SER A 63 2.92 -6.81 1.29
N PHE A 64 1.60 -6.79 1.48
CA PHE A 64 0.93 -5.88 2.40
C PHE A 64 -0.13 -6.58 3.25
N LYS A 65 -0.41 -5.97 4.41
CA LYS A 65 -1.58 -6.26 5.23
C LYS A 65 -2.37 -4.98 5.44
N LYS A 66 -3.68 -5.05 5.22
CA LYS A 66 -4.65 -4.00 5.56
C LYS A 66 -5.50 -4.48 6.72
N THR A 67 -5.70 -3.60 7.69
CA THR A 67 -6.63 -3.84 8.80
C THR A 67 -7.67 -2.74 8.81
N ARG A 68 -8.93 -3.07 9.07
CA ARG A 68 -10.02 -2.10 9.10
C ARG A 68 -11.07 -2.47 10.15
N THR A 69 -11.64 -1.45 10.77
CA THR A 69 -12.82 -1.57 11.63
C THR A 69 -13.87 -0.56 11.17
N PHE A 70 -15.15 -0.91 11.27
CA PHE A 70 -16.27 0.01 11.05
C PHE A 70 -17.16 0.01 12.29
N ASP A 71 -17.43 1.18 12.84
CA ASP A 71 -18.33 1.39 13.99
C ASP A 71 -18.02 0.46 15.18
N GLU A 72 -16.73 0.28 15.48
CA GLU A 72 -16.23 -0.57 16.59
C GLU A 72 -16.64 -2.06 16.50
N ASN A 73 -17.06 -2.52 15.31
CA ASN A 73 -17.36 -3.93 15.05
C ASN A 73 -16.07 -4.79 14.95
N GLU A 74 -16.22 -6.01 14.41
CA GLU A 74 -15.12 -6.95 14.16
C GLU A 74 -13.99 -6.34 13.32
N LEU A 75 -12.75 -6.61 13.76
CA LEU A 75 -11.52 -6.24 13.06
C LEU A 75 -11.39 -7.10 11.81
N LYS A 76 -11.43 -6.45 10.64
CA LYS A 76 -11.27 -7.11 9.35
C LYS A 76 -9.85 -6.99 8.85
N GLU A 77 -9.34 -8.05 8.23
CA GLU A 77 -7.98 -8.09 7.71
C GLU A 77 -7.96 -8.59 6.26
N GLY A 78 -7.22 -7.88 5.41
CA GLY A 78 -6.93 -8.28 4.03
C GLY A 78 -5.43 -8.29 3.80
N THR A 79 -4.96 -9.21 2.95
CA THR A 79 -3.54 -9.35 2.60
C THR A 79 -3.38 -9.45 1.10
N GLY A 80 -2.21 -9.06 0.61
CA GLY A 80 -1.92 -9.13 -0.82
C GLY A 80 -0.50 -8.73 -1.16
N THR A 81 -0.30 -8.39 -2.42
CA THR A 81 0.96 -7.83 -2.94
C THR A 81 0.75 -6.41 -3.43
N TYR A 82 1.84 -5.64 -3.49
CA TYR A 82 1.81 -4.29 -4.01
C TYR A 82 2.91 -4.06 -5.05
N GLU A 83 2.61 -3.21 -6.02
CA GLU A 83 3.58 -2.71 -7.00
C GLU A 83 3.63 -1.19 -6.94
N ILE A 84 4.83 -0.63 -7.15
CA ILE A 84 5.05 0.82 -7.14
C ILE A 84 5.28 1.29 -8.57
N GLU A 85 4.54 2.31 -8.96
CA GLU A 85 4.66 2.97 -10.25
C GLU A 85 4.98 4.44 -10.07
N ASN A 86 5.84 4.96 -10.95
CA ASN A 86 6.09 6.38 -11.03
C ASN A 86 4.86 7.09 -11.57
N VAL A 87 4.54 8.21 -10.94
CA VAL A 87 3.42 9.05 -11.32
C VAL A 87 3.77 9.78 -12.62
N PRO A 88 2.92 9.71 -13.68
CA PRO A 88 3.19 10.42 -14.92
C PRO A 88 3.30 11.92 -14.71
N ALA A 89 4.23 12.57 -15.41
CA ALA A 89 4.55 14.00 -15.25
C ALA A 89 3.37 14.96 -15.52
N TYR A 90 2.31 14.49 -16.19
CA TYR A 90 1.10 15.25 -16.51
C TYR A 90 -0.04 15.05 -15.51
N SER A 91 0.18 14.28 -14.44
CA SER A 91 -0.85 14.03 -13.42
C SER A 91 -0.84 15.13 -12.33
N SER A 92 -1.33 14.82 -11.12
CA SER A 92 -1.35 15.73 -9.98
C SER A 92 0.08 16.13 -9.58
N SER A 93 0.32 17.43 -9.40
CA SER A 93 1.62 17.97 -8.97
C SER A 93 2.06 17.52 -7.57
N ASP A 94 1.16 16.93 -6.78
CA ASP A 94 1.44 16.47 -5.41
C ASP A 94 1.58 14.94 -5.31
N ALA A 95 1.22 14.20 -6.36
CA ALA A 95 1.38 12.74 -6.38
C ALA A 95 2.83 12.37 -6.68
N ARG A 96 3.44 11.58 -5.80
CA ARG A 96 4.83 11.13 -5.91
C ARG A 96 4.92 9.72 -6.52
N LEU A 97 4.16 8.77 -5.96
CA LEU A 97 4.12 7.37 -6.42
C LEU A 97 2.67 6.87 -6.44
N TYR A 98 2.36 5.99 -7.38
CA TYR A 98 1.19 5.12 -7.31
C TYR A 98 1.60 3.79 -6.68
N ILE A 99 0.74 3.29 -5.80
CA ILE A 99 0.89 1.99 -5.15
C ILE A 99 -0.33 1.17 -5.50
N ASN A 100 -0.15 0.17 -6.36
CA ASN A 100 -1.20 -0.69 -6.85
C ASN A 100 -1.24 -1.95 -5.99
N LEU A 101 -2.33 -2.16 -5.27
CA LEU A 101 -2.54 -3.33 -4.41
C LEU A 101 -3.33 -4.39 -5.17
N THR A 102 -2.93 -5.65 -4.99
CA THR A 102 -3.71 -6.82 -5.40
C THR A 102 -3.93 -7.72 -4.19
N TYR A 103 -5.18 -7.87 -3.77
CA TYR A 103 -5.55 -8.72 -2.64
C TYR A 103 -5.50 -10.19 -3.05
N THR A 104 -4.95 -11.04 -2.20
CA THR A 104 -4.83 -12.49 -2.44
C THR A 104 -5.39 -13.34 -1.29
N GLY A 105 -5.77 -12.71 -0.17
CA GLY A 105 -6.33 -13.39 0.98
C GLY A 105 -6.94 -12.44 2.01
N GLY A 106 -7.60 -13.03 3.00
CA GLY A 106 -8.35 -12.31 4.03
C GLY A 106 -9.76 -11.91 3.57
N GLU A 107 -10.35 -10.96 4.28
CA GLU A 107 -11.67 -10.41 3.97
C GLU A 107 -11.57 -9.27 2.95
N SER A 108 -12.64 -9.09 2.15
CA SER A 108 -12.77 -7.99 1.20
C SER A 108 -12.95 -6.65 1.94
N VAL A 109 -11.84 -6.05 2.37
CA VAL A 109 -11.74 -4.69 2.93
C VAL A 109 -11.33 -3.66 1.88
N VAL A 110 -11.46 -4.01 0.61
CA VAL A 110 -11.04 -3.20 -0.54
C VAL A 110 -11.80 -1.88 -0.58
N ASN A 111 -11.07 -0.78 -0.83
CA ASN A 111 -11.66 0.55 -0.99
C ASN A 111 -11.42 1.05 -2.42
N ASN A 112 -12.26 0.60 -3.34
CA ASN A 112 -12.22 0.90 -4.76
C ASN A 112 -13.64 0.90 -5.36
N CYS A 113 -13.82 1.54 -6.52
CA CYS A 113 -15.07 1.64 -7.25
C CYS A 113 -15.25 0.63 -8.39
N GLY A 114 -14.33 -0.31 -8.57
CA GLY A 114 -14.33 -1.24 -9.72
C GLY A 114 -13.90 -2.65 -9.34
N ASP A 115 -12.66 -2.99 -9.66
CA ASP A 115 -12.10 -4.33 -9.43
C ASP A 115 -12.10 -4.66 -7.93
N PRO A 116 -12.79 -5.75 -7.51
CA PRO A 116 -12.98 -6.10 -6.11
C PRO A 116 -11.69 -6.54 -5.42
N ASP A 117 -10.66 -6.91 -6.18
CA ASP A 117 -9.38 -7.39 -5.63
C ASP A 117 -8.25 -6.37 -5.80
N LYS A 118 -8.56 -5.16 -6.29
CA LYS A 118 -7.55 -4.12 -6.52
C LYS A 118 -7.89 -2.81 -5.85
N GLU A 119 -6.83 -2.11 -5.48
CA GLU A 119 -6.90 -0.80 -4.85
C GLU A 119 -5.67 0.01 -5.22
N GLN A 120 -5.85 1.27 -5.60
CA GLN A 120 -4.73 2.18 -5.85
C GLN A 120 -4.61 3.19 -4.73
N LEU A 121 -3.40 3.34 -4.22
CA LEU A 121 -3.02 4.39 -3.28
C LEU A 121 -2.07 5.36 -3.96
N VAL A 122 -2.00 6.58 -3.41
CA VAL A 122 -1.09 7.62 -3.84
C VAL A 122 -0.20 8.01 -2.67
N LEU A 123 1.11 7.83 -2.80
CA LEU A 123 2.06 8.49 -1.90
C LEU A 123 2.25 9.92 -2.40
N ARG A 124 2.07 10.89 -1.51
CA ARG A 124 2.21 12.32 -1.82
C ARG A 124 3.59 12.85 -1.43
N PHE A 125 3.97 14.00 -1.98
CA PHE A 125 5.21 14.68 -1.58
C PHE A 125 5.18 15.16 -0.12
N SER A 126 4.00 15.32 0.47
CA SER A 126 3.81 15.55 1.91
C SER A 126 4.17 14.35 2.80
N ASN A 127 4.56 13.21 2.22
CA ASN A 127 4.72 11.91 2.91
C ASN A 127 3.44 11.39 3.55
N GLN A 128 2.28 11.80 3.02
CA GLN A 128 1.00 11.17 3.34
C GLN A 128 0.64 10.15 2.26
N LEU A 129 -0.02 9.08 2.70
CA LEU A 129 -0.60 8.08 1.82
C LEU A 129 -2.09 8.37 1.68
N SER A 130 -2.62 8.30 0.47
CA SER A 130 -4.02 8.57 0.20
C SER A 130 -4.68 7.41 -0.51
N ASN A 131 -5.88 7.02 -0.06
CA ASN A 131 -6.78 6.17 -0.81
C ASN A 131 -8.03 6.96 -1.19
N PHE A 132 -8.16 7.31 -2.47
CA PHE A 132 -9.35 7.95 -3.02
C PHE A 132 -9.99 7.10 -4.12
N SER A 133 -9.61 5.82 -4.23
CA SER A 133 -10.05 4.92 -5.30
C SER A 133 -11.56 4.66 -5.30
N ALA A 134 -12.25 4.87 -4.17
CA ALA A 134 -13.69 4.72 -4.06
C ALA A 134 -14.47 6.03 -4.30
N THR A 135 -13.83 7.20 -4.28
CA THR A 135 -14.54 8.49 -4.38
C THR A 135 -15.30 8.71 -5.69
N PRO A 136 -14.89 8.17 -6.86
CA PRO A 136 -15.67 8.30 -8.09
C PRO A 136 -17.04 7.60 -8.06
N CYS A 137 -17.25 6.65 -7.14
CA CYS A 137 -18.52 5.97 -6.92
C CYS A 137 -19.04 6.25 -5.51
N ASP A 138 -18.92 7.51 -5.07
CA ASP A 138 -19.47 8.01 -3.80
C ASP A 138 -18.91 7.34 -2.53
N GLY A 139 -17.81 6.61 -2.66
CA GLY A 139 -17.07 6.09 -1.52
C GLY A 139 -16.27 7.18 -0.80
N ALA A 140 -15.87 6.90 0.43
CA ALA A 140 -15.00 7.81 1.18
C ALA A 140 -13.55 7.77 0.66
N GLY A 141 -12.88 8.92 0.78
CA GLY A 141 -11.43 9.03 0.66
C GLY A 141 -10.78 8.92 2.04
N PHE A 142 -9.53 8.51 2.08
CA PHE A 142 -8.78 8.30 3.31
C PHE A 142 -7.35 8.81 3.19
N THR A 143 -6.87 9.47 4.23
CA THR A 143 -5.47 9.94 4.35
C THR A 143 -4.81 9.24 5.53
N PHE A 144 -3.58 8.78 5.33
CA PHE A 144 -2.79 8.03 6.30
C PHE A 144 -1.43 8.66 6.53
N GLU A 145 -0.93 8.50 7.74
CA GLU A 145 0.42 8.88 8.14
C GLU A 145 1.23 7.66 8.56
N LYS A 146 2.53 7.73 8.29
CA LYS A 146 3.49 6.70 8.69
C LYS A 146 3.75 6.78 10.19
N LYS A 147 3.78 5.64 10.87
CA LYS A 147 4.07 5.52 12.31
C LYS A 147 5.52 5.14 12.57
#